data_AF-A6TU53-F1
#
_entry.id   AF-A6TU53-F1
#
_cell.length_a   1.000
_cell.length_b   1.000
_cell.length_c   1.000
_cell.angle_alpha   90.00
_cell.angle_beta   90.00
_cell.angle_gamma   90.00
#
_symmetry.space_group_name_H-M   'P 1'
#
loop_
_entity.id
_entity.type
_entity.pdbx_description
1 polymer ?
#
loop_
_entity_poly.entity_id
_entity_poly.type
_entity_poly.pdbx_seq_one_letter_code
_entity_poly.pdbx_strand_id
1 'polypeptide(L)'
;MRKRVKDMMFFVLILSLVLATSGCAPEEAGEERGEVREDTSFAGRYVGYSWQGEVTGTAFEDTEQFVETILDLDENGVIQNAKMVFFVQKEGFWIPRQSGNAYVDVDFSVDPKPAVPGEDYEPGESMFTIYTADMMAFYAVAVDEPGVVAVAMVDPITRYQFDKKFPQDFDFQIPVSELTIGSSEVVPTIRTSAGGLMKPDEWETLSDQTIFNINPWSHVVNDVGILQGVNESSSTQAFLEALGVEFDGEEPQPMNVAYGYFGMGGWDGNYGAIEESLRGQDATEKTSLIDWSIPRYAGAVNEENIFGVDVESGATRTVQNSIDGISGATTRMSRESTSYQRALVEAGIINEEDVIVGRF
;
A
#
# COMPACT_ATOMS: atom_id res chain seq x y z
N MET A 1 23.82 14.17 51.84
CA MET A 1 23.64 15.65 51.89
C MET A 1 24.50 16.44 50.90
N ARG A 2 25.74 16.05 50.56
CA ARG A 2 26.60 16.78 49.59
C ARG A 2 26.17 16.71 48.11
N LYS A 3 25.32 15.75 47.70
CA LYS A 3 24.90 15.60 46.30
C LYS A 3 23.77 16.57 45.91
N ARG A 4 22.79 16.79 46.80
CA ARG A 4 21.65 17.71 46.59
C ARG A 4 22.01 19.19 46.54
N VAL A 5 23.20 19.60 47.03
CA VAL A 5 23.65 21.00 46.98
C VAL A 5 24.26 21.34 45.61
N LYS A 6 24.80 20.36 44.88
CA LYS A 6 25.34 20.57 43.53
C LYS A 6 24.24 20.75 42.48
N ASP A 7 23.15 20.01 42.60
CA ASP A 7 22.05 20.05 41.64
C ASP A 7 21.24 21.36 41.75
N MET A 8 21.17 21.95 42.95
CA MET A 8 20.48 23.24 43.18
C MET A 8 21.29 24.45 42.69
N MET A 9 22.64 24.40 42.73
CA MET A 9 23.49 25.46 42.16
C MET A 9 23.50 25.47 40.63
N PHE A 10 23.31 24.31 39.99
CA PHE A 10 23.26 24.21 38.53
C PHE A 10 21.98 24.81 37.95
N PHE A 11 20.84 24.65 38.64
CA PHE A 11 19.56 25.24 38.23
C PHE A 11 19.49 26.77 38.37
N VAL A 12 20.13 27.36 39.39
CA VAL A 12 20.17 28.81 39.58
C VAL A 12 21.04 29.52 38.54
N LEU A 13 22.04 28.83 37.98
CA LEU A 13 22.93 29.37 36.95
C LEU A 13 22.30 29.32 35.54
N ILE A 14 21.42 28.35 35.27
CA ILE A 14 20.67 28.28 34.00
C ILE A 14 19.50 29.28 34.00
N LEU A 15 18.84 29.49 35.14
CA LEU A 15 17.74 30.46 35.25
C LEU A 15 18.19 31.93 35.15
N SER A 16 19.45 32.22 35.49
CA SER A 16 20.04 33.57 35.35
C SER A 16 20.58 33.84 33.94
N LEU A 17 20.77 32.83 33.11
CA LEU A 17 21.18 32.98 31.71
C LEU A 17 19.99 33.26 30.77
N VAL A 18 18.77 32.87 31.16
CA VAL A 18 17.53 33.09 30.39
C VAL A 18 16.92 34.48 30.62
N LEU A 19 17.33 35.20 31.68
CA LEU A 19 16.84 36.54 32.01
C LEU A 19 17.71 37.70 31.48
N ALA A 20 18.72 37.43 30.66
CA ALA A 20 19.66 38.44 30.15
C ALA A 20 19.51 38.77 28.64
N THR A 21 18.51 38.24 27.93
CA THR A 21 18.28 38.55 26.51
C THR A 21 16.90 39.12 26.18
N SER A 22 16.05 39.40 27.17
CA SER A 22 14.78 40.11 26.99
C SER A 22 14.88 41.54 27.51
N GLY A 23 15.49 42.42 26.70
CA GLY A 23 15.67 43.82 27.06
C GLY A 23 16.02 44.73 25.89
N CYS A 24 15.13 44.87 24.91
CA CYS A 24 15.07 46.07 24.07
C CYS A 24 13.61 46.58 24.04
N ALA A 25 13.45 47.83 24.44
CA ALA A 25 12.21 48.60 24.42
C ALA A 25 11.84 49.02 22.97
N PRO A 26 10.60 49.46 22.69
CA PRO A 26 10.16 49.76 21.35
C PRO A 26 10.69 51.13 20.92
N GLU A 27 11.38 51.17 19.78
CA GLU A 27 11.75 52.42 19.09
C GLU A 27 10.71 52.69 17.99
N GLU A 28 10.34 53.96 17.87
CA GLU A 28 9.18 54.47 17.15
C GLU A 28 9.22 54.24 15.63
N ALA A 29 8.02 54.21 15.06
CA ALA A 29 7.70 54.00 13.66
C ALA A 29 8.43 54.95 12.70
N GLY A 30 9.08 54.35 11.70
CA GLY A 30 9.45 54.98 10.43
C GLY A 30 8.86 54.16 9.29
N GLU A 31 7.99 54.78 8.49
CA GLU A 31 7.49 54.23 7.23
C GLU A 31 8.66 54.08 6.24
N GLU A 32 9.05 52.84 5.93
CA GLU A 32 9.73 52.53 4.67
C GLU A 32 9.10 51.29 4.02
N ARG A 33 8.66 51.50 2.77
CA ARG A 33 8.28 50.45 1.83
C ARG A 33 9.51 49.65 1.45
N GLY A 34 9.47 48.34 1.64
CA GLY A 34 10.41 47.38 1.06
C GLY A 34 10.14 45.98 1.59
N GLU A 35 9.70 45.08 0.73
CA GLU A 35 9.56 43.65 1.00
C GLU A 35 10.88 43.03 1.46
N VAL A 36 10.86 42.35 2.60
CA VAL A 36 11.75 41.24 2.93
C VAL A 36 10.88 40.21 3.65
N ARG A 37 10.45 39.15 2.94
CA ARG A 37 10.03 37.92 3.62
C ARG A 37 11.25 37.49 4.45
N GLU A 38 11.10 37.31 5.76
CA GLU A 38 12.10 36.53 6.50
C GLU A 38 12.36 35.23 5.74
N ASP A 39 13.63 34.86 5.63
CA ASP A 39 14.11 33.59 5.08
C ASP A 39 13.53 32.42 5.89
N THR A 40 12.25 32.10 5.70
CA THR A 40 11.67 30.86 6.21
C THR A 40 12.17 29.75 5.29
N SER A 41 13.34 29.21 5.62
CA SER A 41 13.84 28.01 4.98
C SER A 41 12.97 26.82 5.40
N PHE A 42 12.45 26.08 4.42
CA PHE A 42 11.75 24.82 4.67
C PHE A 42 12.68 23.60 4.68
N ALA A 43 14.00 23.81 4.65
CA ALA A 43 14.95 22.71 4.53
C ALA A 43 14.92 21.82 5.78
N GLY A 44 14.65 20.53 5.60
CA GLY A 44 14.56 19.61 6.73
C GLY A 44 13.99 18.26 6.37
N ARG A 45 13.91 17.40 7.40
CA ARG A 45 13.27 16.09 7.34
C ARG A 45 12.08 16.09 8.28
N TYR A 46 10.90 15.86 7.75
CA TYR A 46 9.63 15.98 8.46
C TYR A 46 8.87 14.67 8.42
N VAL A 47 8.18 14.34 9.50
CA VAL A 47 7.48 13.06 9.66
C VAL A 47 6.05 13.30 10.09
N GLY A 48 5.11 12.68 9.39
CA GLY A 48 3.69 12.71 9.73
C GLY A 48 3.08 11.32 9.79
N TYR A 49 2.00 11.19 10.57
CA TYR A 49 1.37 9.90 10.87
C TYR A 49 -0.14 9.94 10.68
N SER A 50 -0.72 8.81 10.29
CA SER A 50 -2.16 8.55 10.39
C SER A 50 -2.35 7.12 10.89
N TRP A 51 -3.34 6.88 11.74
CA TRP A 51 -3.49 5.57 12.38
C TRP A 51 -4.93 5.06 12.42
N GLN A 52 -5.06 3.75 12.61
CA GLN A 52 -6.34 3.09 12.67
C GLN A 52 -7.11 3.51 13.92
N GLY A 53 -8.37 3.87 13.73
CA GLY A 53 -9.30 4.25 14.81
C GLY A 53 -9.24 5.72 15.23
N GLU A 54 -8.38 6.52 14.59
CA GLU A 54 -8.23 7.95 14.86
C GLU A 54 -9.57 8.71 14.81
N VAL A 55 -10.33 8.53 13.72
CA VAL A 55 -11.65 9.15 13.53
C VAL A 55 -12.70 8.70 14.54
N THR A 56 -12.43 7.65 15.30
CA THR A 56 -13.28 7.13 16.38
C THR A 56 -12.68 7.37 17.77
N GLY A 57 -11.60 8.15 17.88
CA GLY A 57 -10.97 8.54 19.14
C GLY A 57 -9.95 7.55 19.71
N THR A 58 -9.50 6.56 18.94
CA THR A 58 -8.41 5.66 19.34
C THR A 58 -7.10 6.45 19.42
N ALA A 59 -6.37 6.34 20.54
CA ALA A 59 -5.06 6.95 20.69
C ALA A 59 -4.01 6.23 19.81
N PHE A 60 -2.94 6.93 19.43
CA PHE A 60 -1.91 6.35 18.56
C PHE A 60 -1.23 5.12 19.21
N GLU A 61 -0.97 5.18 20.52
CA GLU A 61 -0.39 4.08 21.29
C GLU A 61 -1.25 2.80 21.36
N ASP A 62 -2.56 2.94 21.12
CA ASP A 62 -3.54 1.86 21.17
C ASP A 62 -3.87 1.30 19.77
N THR A 63 -3.22 1.82 18.72
CA THR A 63 -3.45 1.36 17.35
C THR A 63 -2.65 0.10 17.02
N GLU A 64 -3.19 -0.74 16.16
CA GLU A 64 -2.48 -1.91 15.60
C GLU A 64 -1.95 -1.62 14.18
N GLN A 65 -2.24 -0.44 13.63
CA GLN A 65 -1.92 -0.10 12.25
C GLN A 65 -1.74 1.41 12.08
N PHE A 66 -0.66 1.82 11.40
CA PHE A 66 -0.46 3.23 11.05
C PHE A 66 0.31 3.40 9.75
N VAL A 67 0.15 4.56 9.12
CA VAL A 67 0.94 5.03 7.98
C VAL A 67 1.83 6.16 8.45
N GLU A 68 3.10 6.09 8.07
CA GLU A 68 4.11 7.13 8.26
C GLU A 68 4.46 7.73 6.90
N THR A 69 4.54 9.06 6.82
CA THR A 69 5.13 9.78 5.69
C THR A 69 6.34 10.55 6.17
N ILE A 70 7.46 10.42 5.45
CA ILE A 70 8.69 11.17 5.66
C ILE A 70 8.96 12.02 4.42
N LEU A 71 9.16 13.32 4.60
CA LEU A 71 9.54 14.25 3.54
C LEU A 71 10.90 14.85 3.85
N ASP A 72 11.80 14.86 2.87
CA ASP A 72 13.01 15.68 2.89
C ASP A 72 12.77 16.86 1.94
N LEU A 73 12.75 18.08 2.47
CA LEU A 73 12.50 19.33 1.73
C LEU A 73 13.77 20.14 1.56
N ASP A 74 13.86 20.93 0.49
CA ASP A 74 14.87 21.98 0.35
C ASP A 74 14.42 23.32 0.96
N GLU A 75 15.27 24.33 0.86
CA GLU A 75 15.03 25.65 1.43
C GLU A 75 13.77 26.35 0.91
N ASN A 76 13.31 25.98 -0.29
CA ASN A 76 12.13 26.56 -0.94
C ASN A 76 10.88 25.69 -0.73
N GLY A 77 10.98 24.57 0.00
CA GLY A 77 9.86 23.65 0.19
C GLY A 77 9.67 22.65 -0.96
N VAL A 78 10.66 22.52 -1.85
CA VAL A 78 10.61 21.48 -2.90
C VAL A 78 10.94 20.13 -2.27
N ILE A 79 10.12 19.13 -2.56
CA ILE A 79 10.29 17.77 -2.07
C ILE A 79 11.48 17.12 -2.78
N GLN A 80 12.60 16.97 -2.08
CA GLN A 80 13.79 16.28 -2.59
C GLN A 80 13.62 14.75 -2.49
N ASN A 81 12.92 14.30 -1.45
CA ASN A 81 12.65 12.89 -1.24
C ASN A 81 11.34 12.73 -0.45
N ALA A 82 10.61 11.66 -0.75
CA ALA A 82 9.42 11.25 -0.03
C ALA A 82 9.53 9.76 0.28
N LYS A 83 9.06 9.35 1.46
CA LYS A 83 8.92 7.94 1.83
C LYS A 83 7.61 7.72 2.57
N MET A 84 6.88 6.69 2.21
CA MET A 84 5.69 6.26 2.93
C MET A 84 5.88 4.82 3.41
N VAL A 85 5.39 4.53 4.61
CA VAL A 85 5.45 3.18 5.17
C VAL A 85 4.14 2.88 5.88
N PHE A 86 3.59 1.68 5.62
CA PHE A 86 2.39 1.20 6.30
C PHE A 86 2.82 0.12 7.27
N PHE A 87 2.76 0.42 8.55
CA PHE A 87 3.03 -0.53 9.61
C PHE A 87 1.75 -1.24 10.06
N VAL A 88 1.90 -2.56 10.26
CA VAL A 88 0.89 -3.40 10.90
C VAL A 88 1.52 -4.12 12.08
N GLN A 89 0.77 -4.28 13.16
CA GLN A 89 1.24 -5.04 14.31
C GLN A 89 0.95 -6.52 14.10
N LYS A 90 1.98 -7.36 14.27
CA LYS A 90 1.89 -8.82 14.22
C LYS A 90 2.63 -9.38 15.41
N GLU A 91 1.93 -10.12 16.26
CA GLU A 91 2.50 -10.73 17.46
C GLU A 91 3.25 -9.73 18.36
N GLY A 92 2.75 -8.48 18.44
CA GLY A 92 3.34 -7.40 19.22
C GLY A 92 4.46 -6.61 18.53
N PHE A 93 4.90 -7.01 17.33
CA PHE A 93 5.94 -6.31 16.56
C PHE A 93 5.35 -5.50 15.42
N TRP A 94 5.90 -4.31 15.20
CA TRP A 94 5.60 -3.49 14.02
C TRP A 94 6.35 -4.04 12.80
N ILE A 95 5.61 -4.40 11.76
CA ILE A 95 6.15 -4.92 10.52
C ILE A 95 5.67 -4.02 9.37
N PRO A 96 6.58 -3.53 8.50
CA PRO A 96 6.17 -2.87 7.27
C PRO A 96 5.38 -3.83 6.39
N ARG A 97 4.17 -3.43 6.02
CA ARG A 97 3.31 -4.16 5.10
C ARG A 97 3.96 -4.33 3.72
N GLN A 98 4.83 -3.38 3.35
CA GLN A 98 5.64 -3.39 2.13
C GLN A 98 6.87 -4.29 2.17
N SER A 99 7.18 -4.95 3.31
CA SER A 99 8.46 -5.66 3.48
C SER A 99 8.73 -6.78 2.46
N GLY A 100 7.69 -7.27 1.79
CA GLY A 100 7.75 -8.25 0.70
C GLY A 100 8.24 -9.65 1.11
N ASN A 101 8.62 -9.84 2.37
CA ASN A 101 9.10 -11.12 2.89
C ASN A 101 7.92 -12.07 3.11
N ALA A 102 8.04 -13.28 2.55
CA ALA A 102 7.09 -14.35 2.76
C ALA A 102 7.82 -15.66 3.08
N TYR A 103 7.24 -16.45 3.98
CA TYR A 103 7.47 -17.89 3.99
C TYR A 103 6.48 -18.52 3.03
N VAL A 104 6.97 -19.35 2.12
CA VAL A 104 6.14 -20.14 1.20
C VAL A 104 6.61 -21.58 1.20
N ASP A 105 5.67 -22.50 1.33
CA ASP A 105 5.88 -23.94 1.19
C ASP A 105 4.79 -24.53 0.32
N VAL A 106 5.11 -25.60 -0.41
CA VAL A 106 4.23 -26.21 -1.42
C VAL A 106 4.11 -27.72 -1.20
N ASP A 107 2.88 -28.19 -1.00
CA ASP A 107 2.55 -29.61 -0.94
C ASP A 107 1.90 -30.07 -2.26
N PHE A 108 2.72 -30.64 -3.14
CA PHE A 108 2.29 -31.16 -4.44
C PHE A 108 1.35 -32.38 -4.34
N SER A 109 1.20 -32.99 -3.16
CA SER A 109 0.25 -34.09 -2.94
C SER A 109 -1.19 -33.60 -2.75
N VAL A 110 -1.39 -32.32 -2.47
CA VAL A 110 -2.71 -31.71 -2.36
C VAL A 110 -3.25 -31.41 -3.75
N ASP A 111 -4.51 -31.79 -3.99
CA ASP A 111 -5.29 -31.28 -5.11
C ASP A 111 -6.14 -30.12 -4.59
N PRO A 112 -5.96 -28.89 -5.11
CA PRO A 112 -6.63 -27.73 -4.55
C PRO A 112 -8.16 -27.87 -4.65
N LYS A 113 -8.86 -27.39 -3.62
CA LYS A 113 -10.32 -27.37 -3.58
C LYS A 113 -10.83 -25.95 -3.45
N PRO A 114 -11.91 -25.58 -4.16
CA PRO A 114 -12.43 -24.23 -4.08
C PRO A 114 -12.99 -23.95 -2.70
N ALA A 115 -12.78 -22.73 -2.22
CA ALA A 115 -13.50 -22.17 -1.08
C ALA A 115 -14.99 -22.09 -1.38
N VAL A 116 -15.82 -22.02 -0.33
CA VAL A 116 -17.21 -21.55 -0.45
C VAL A 116 -17.20 -20.03 -0.29
N PRO A 117 -17.61 -19.24 -1.30
CA PRO A 117 -17.62 -17.78 -1.19
C PRO A 117 -18.92 -17.27 -0.53
N GLY A 118 -19.09 -15.95 -0.42
CA GLY A 118 -20.26 -15.33 0.20
C GLY A 118 -20.19 -15.14 1.73
N GLU A 119 -21.37 -15.00 2.36
CA GLU A 119 -21.53 -14.76 3.81
C GLU A 119 -21.10 -15.97 4.65
N ASP A 120 -21.49 -17.18 4.21
CA ASP A 120 -21.14 -18.46 4.83
C ASP A 120 -19.78 -18.97 4.33
N TYR A 121 -18.78 -18.09 4.32
CA TYR A 121 -17.46 -18.40 3.79
C TYR A 121 -16.81 -19.58 4.50
N GLU A 122 -16.34 -20.55 3.72
CA GLU A 122 -15.50 -21.65 4.17
C GLU A 122 -14.22 -21.70 3.32
N PRO A 123 -13.02 -21.77 3.93
CA PRO A 123 -11.79 -21.93 3.17
C PRO A 123 -11.79 -23.28 2.45
N GLY A 124 -11.25 -23.29 1.23
CA GLY A 124 -10.96 -24.51 0.49
C GLY A 124 -9.66 -25.16 0.96
N GLU A 125 -9.09 -26.00 0.10
CA GLU A 125 -7.77 -26.61 0.32
C GLU A 125 -6.78 -26.03 -0.68
N SER A 126 -5.64 -25.54 -0.20
CA SER A 126 -4.56 -24.99 -1.03
C SER A 126 -3.34 -25.89 -0.96
N MET A 127 -2.58 -25.95 -2.06
CA MET A 127 -1.25 -26.57 -2.07
C MET A 127 -0.22 -25.71 -1.33
N PHE A 128 -0.50 -24.44 -1.10
CA PHE A 128 0.45 -23.46 -0.59
C PHE A 128 0.20 -23.14 0.89
N THR A 129 1.27 -23.17 1.67
CA THR A 129 1.31 -22.53 2.99
C THR A 129 2.09 -21.23 2.87
N ILE A 130 1.39 -20.08 2.97
CA ILE A 130 1.99 -18.75 2.82
C ILE A 130 1.83 -17.95 4.12
N TYR A 131 2.95 -17.46 4.65
CA TYR A 131 2.98 -16.47 5.73
C TYR A 131 3.67 -15.20 5.24
N THR A 132 2.91 -14.12 5.11
CA THR A 132 3.42 -12.80 4.70
C THR A 132 2.64 -11.69 5.41
N ALA A 133 3.23 -10.49 5.46
CA ALA A 133 2.55 -9.30 5.96
C ALA A 133 1.44 -8.82 5.00
N ASP A 134 1.54 -9.17 3.71
CA ASP A 134 0.54 -8.80 2.72
C ASP A 134 0.47 -9.79 1.55
N MET A 135 -0.76 -10.19 1.23
CA MET A 135 -1.10 -11.12 0.15
C MET A 135 -1.51 -10.39 -1.14
N MET A 136 -1.45 -9.06 -1.20
CA MET A 136 -2.06 -8.33 -2.29
C MET A 136 -1.25 -8.37 -3.57
N ALA A 137 -1.85 -8.83 -4.67
CA ALA A 137 -1.13 -9.09 -5.91
C ALA A 137 0.07 -10.04 -5.72
N PHE A 138 0.02 -10.88 -4.69
CA PHE A 138 1.04 -11.87 -4.41
C PHE A 138 0.95 -13.02 -5.40
N TYR A 139 2.10 -13.54 -5.82
CA TYR A 139 2.17 -14.83 -6.49
C TYR A 139 3.27 -15.71 -5.87
N ALA A 140 3.08 -17.02 -6.01
CA ALA A 140 4.12 -18.02 -5.78
C ALA A 140 4.05 -19.08 -6.89
N VAL A 141 5.20 -19.63 -7.25
CA VAL A 141 5.34 -20.69 -8.23
C VAL A 141 6.43 -21.68 -7.82
N ALA A 142 6.21 -22.96 -8.08
CA ALA A 142 7.18 -24.01 -7.87
C ALA A 142 6.98 -25.13 -8.90
N VAL A 143 8.04 -25.90 -9.17
CA VAL A 143 7.98 -27.08 -10.04
C VAL A 143 8.68 -28.22 -9.32
N ASP A 144 7.97 -29.33 -9.12
CA ASP A 144 8.55 -30.51 -8.46
C ASP A 144 9.49 -31.29 -9.39
N GLU A 145 10.17 -32.32 -8.86
CA GLU A 145 11.11 -33.14 -9.64
C GLU A 145 10.45 -33.83 -10.87
N PRO A 146 9.22 -34.37 -10.78
CA PRO A 146 8.46 -34.85 -11.93
C PRO A 146 8.06 -33.80 -12.98
N GLY A 147 8.12 -32.50 -12.69
CA GLY A 147 7.66 -31.45 -13.61
C GLY A 147 6.21 -31.03 -13.43
N VAL A 148 5.58 -31.33 -12.29
CA VAL A 148 4.29 -30.76 -11.89
C VAL A 148 4.51 -29.31 -11.49
N VAL A 149 3.77 -28.40 -12.11
CA VAL A 149 3.84 -26.96 -11.81
C VAL A 149 2.72 -26.57 -10.86
N ALA A 150 3.06 -25.90 -9.77
CA ALA A 150 2.10 -25.30 -8.85
C ALA A 150 2.23 -23.78 -8.90
N VAL A 151 1.11 -23.07 -9.02
CA VAL A 151 1.04 -21.61 -8.98
C VAL A 151 -0.03 -21.18 -7.97
N ALA A 152 0.27 -20.20 -7.13
CA ALA A 152 -0.73 -19.43 -6.39
C ALA A 152 -0.66 -17.98 -6.85
N MET A 153 -1.82 -17.38 -7.12
CA MET A 153 -1.93 -15.94 -7.40
C MET A 153 -3.11 -15.35 -6.67
N VAL A 154 -2.91 -14.22 -5.99
CA VAL A 154 -3.99 -13.53 -5.29
C VAL A 154 -4.59 -12.47 -6.20
N ASP A 155 -5.80 -12.72 -6.68
CA ASP A 155 -6.53 -11.78 -7.53
C ASP A 155 -6.85 -10.50 -6.73
N PRO A 156 -6.47 -9.32 -7.24
CA PRO A 156 -6.72 -8.08 -6.51
C PRO A 156 -8.20 -7.67 -6.46
N ILE A 157 -9.04 -8.16 -7.37
CA ILE A 157 -10.43 -7.71 -7.45
C ILE A 157 -11.28 -8.43 -6.39
N THR A 158 -11.15 -9.75 -6.33
CA THR A 158 -11.90 -10.64 -5.43
C THR A 158 -11.19 -10.83 -4.09
N ARG A 159 -9.86 -10.66 -4.04
CA ARG A 159 -9.00 -10.98 -2.87
C ARG A 159 -9.03 -12.46 -2.51
N TYR A 160 -9.15 -13.33 -3.49
CA TYR A 160 -8.96 -14.76 -3.33
C TYR A 160 -7.61 -15.18 -3.89
N GLN A 161 -7.00 -16.17 -3.25
CA GLN A 161 -5.89 -16.94 -3.79
C GLN A 161 -6.45 -17.95 -4.80
N PHE A 162 -5.92 -17.92 -6.01
CA PHE A 162 -6.21 -18.85 -7.08
C PHE A 162 -5.01 -19.78 -7.27
N ASP A 163 -5.21 -21.04 -6.89
CA ASP A 163 -4.23 -22.10 -7.08
C ASP A 163 -4.38 -22.70 -8.47
N LYS A 164 -3.26 -23.05 -9.10
CA LYS A 164 -3.20 -23.77 -10.38
C LYS A 164 -2.23 -24.92 -10.23
N LYS A 165 -2.66 -26.12 -10.62
CA LYS A 165 -1.85 -27.34 -10.60
C LYS A 165 -1.81 -27.90 -12.01
N PHE A 166 -0.64 -27.87 -12.64
CA PHE A 166 -0.45 -28.42 -13.98
C PHE A 166 0.31 -29.75 -13.85
N PRO A 167 -0.29 -30.89 -14.23
CA PRO A 167 0.40 -32.17 -14.23
C PRO A 167 1.55 -32.18 -15.25
N GLN A 168 2.44 -33.17 -15.13
CA GLN A 168 3.62 -33.31 -16.00
C GLN A 168 3.26 -33.38 -17.49
N ASP A 169 2.12 -33.96 -17.85
CA ASP A 169 1.66 -34.15 -19.23
C ASP A 169 0.70 -33.03 -19.72
N PHE A 170 0.64 -31.92 -19.00
CA PHE A 170 -0.18 -30.77 -19.38
C PHE A 170 0.31 -30.12 -20.69
N ASP A 171 -0.62 -29.73 -21.56
CA ASP A 171 -0.29 -28.99 -22.78
C ASP A 171 -0.07 -27.50 -22.45
N PHE A 172 1.19 -27.11 -22.24
CA PHE A 172 1.55 -25.73 -21.93
C PHE A 172 1.40 -24.76 -23.13
N GLN A 173 1.06 -25.25 -24.33
CA GLN A 173 0.80 -24.40 -25.49
C GLN A 173 -0.64 -23.86 -25.54
N ILE A 174 -1.56 -24.39 -24.72
CA ILE A 174 -2.91 -23.83 -24.66
C ILE A 174 -2.86 -22.37 -24.19
N PRO A 175 -3.71 -21.49 -24.75
CA PRO A 175 -3.73 -20.09 -24.37
C PRO A 175 -4.26 -19.92 -22.95
N VAL A 176 -3.76 -18.91 -22.23
CA VAL A 176 -4.22 -18.60 -20.86
C VAL A 176 -5.70 -18.24 -20.80
N SER A 177 -6.32 -17.85 -21.91
CA SER A 177 -7.77 -17.67 -22.02
C SER A 177 -8.57 -18.94 -21.70
N GLU A 178 -7.97 -20.12 -21.85
CA GLU A 178 -8.60 -21.40 -21.53
C GLU A 178 -8.46 -21.78 -20.05
N LEU A 179 -7.58 -21.10 -19.30
CA LEU A 179 -7.40 -21.26 -17.85
C LEU A 179 -8.47 -20.48 -17.07
N THR A 180 -9.72 -20.89 -17.21
CA THR A 180 -10.86 -20.22 -16.56
C THR A 180 -11.12 -20.76 -15.15
N ILE A 181 -11.86 -20.03 -14.33
CA ILE A 181 -12.25 -20.50 -12.98
C ILE A 181 -13.09 -21.78 -13.05
N GLY A 182 -13.87 -21.96 -14.13
CA GLY A 182 -14.67 -23.16 -14.38
C GLY A 182 -13.89 -24.33 -14.99
N SER A 183 -12.66 -24.11 -15.47
CA SER A 183 -11.86 -25.14 -16.15
C SER A 183 -11.39 -26.27 -15.21
N SER A 184 -11.31 -25.99 -13.90
CA SER A 184 -10.68 -26.79 -12.83
C SER A 184 -9.17 -26.60 -12.66
N GLU A 185 -8.50 -25.99 -13.64
CA GLU A 185 -7.08 -25.63 -13.59
C GLU A 185 -6.84 -24.37 -12.75
N VAL A 186 -7.88 -23.56 -12.49
CA VAL A 186 -7.80 -22.32 -11.72
C VAL A 186 -8.79 -22.38 -10.56
N VAL A 187 -8.29 -22.74 -9.38
CA VAL A 187 -9.11 -23.04 -8.21
C VAL A 187 -9.00 -21.93 -7.17
N PRO A 188 -10.08 -21.18 -6.85
CA PRO A 188 -10.06 -20.18 -5.79
C PRO A 188 -10.10 -20.84 -4.41
N THR A 189 -8.98 -20.91 -3.70
CA THR A 189 -8.82 -21.75 -2.50
C THR A 189 -9.04 -20.99 -1.18
N ILE A 190 -8.58 -19.74 -1.08
CA ILE A 190 -8.54 -18.99 0.19
C ILE A 190 -8.94 -17.54 -0.04
N ARG A 191 -9.85 -17.00 0.79
CA ARG A 191 -10.09 -15.55 0.86
C ARG A 191 -9.00 -14.88 1.69
N THR A 192 -8.16 -14.08 1.05
CA THR A 192 -7.04 -13.38 1.69
C THR A 192 -7.47 -12.07 2.35
N SER A 193 -8.60 -11.49 1.92
CA SER A 193 -9.21 -10.30 2.53
C SER A 193 -10.70 -10.19 2.25
N ALA A 194 -11.48 -9.63 3.18
CA ALA A 194 -12.90 -9.31 2.96
C ALA A 194 -13.12 -7.99 2.18
N GLY A 195 -12.05 -7.26 1.87
CA GLY A 195 -12.08 -5.95 1.21
C GLY A 195 -12.04 -5.99 -0.32
N GLY A 196 -12.44 -7.10 -0.94
CA GLY A 196 -12.52 -7.20 -2.40
C GLY A 196 -13.53 -6.22 -2.99
N LEU A 197 -13.18 -5.67 -4.16
CA LEU A 197 -14.08 -4.83 -4.96
C LEU A 197 -15.26 -5.66 -5.48
N MET A 198 -14.98 -6.91 -5.86
CA MET A 198 -15.98 -7.91 -6.19
C MET A 198 -16.03 -8.95 -5.07
N LYS A 199 -17.24 -9.35 -4.69
CA LYS A 199 -17.49 -10.39 -3.69
C LYS A 199 -18.42 -11.40 -4.32
N PRO A 200 -17.90 -12.45 -4.99
CA PRO A 200 -18.76 -13.47 -5.56
C PRO A 200 -19.51 -14.18 -4.43
N ASP A 201 -20.78 -14.50 -4.68
CA ASP A 201 -21.57 -15.37 -3.79
C ASP A 201 -21.49 -16.84 -4.23
N GLU A 202 -21.10 -17.08 -5.49
CA GLU A 202 -20.88 -18.40 -6.07
C GLU A 202 -19.85 -18.33 -7.21
N TRP A 203 -18.98 -19.34 -7.35
CA TRP A 203 -17.95 -19.37 -8.39
C TRP A 203 -18.49 -19.56 -9.80
N GLU A 204 -19.67 -20.16 -9.94
CA GLU A 204 -20.31 -20.39 -11.24
C GLU A 204 -20.54 -19.08 -12.00
N THR A 205 -20.74 -17.95 -11.30
CA THR A 205 -20.89 -16.63 -11.93
C THR A 205 -19.62 -16.14 -12.63
N LEU A 206 -18.48 -16.73 -12.32
CA LEU A 206 -17.17 -16.39 -12.87
C LEU A 206 -16.54 -17.56 -13.65
N SER A 207 -17.29 -18.64 -13.93
CA SER A 207 -16.75 -19.87 -14.50
C SER A 207 -16.06 -19.68 -15.87
N ASP A 208 -16.56 -18.76 -16.69
CA ASP A 208 -15.98 -18.41 -17.99
C ASP A 208 -14.86 -17.35 -17.90
N GLN A 209 -14.53 -16.86 -16.69
CA GLN A 209 -13.53 -15.82 -16.48
C GLN A 209 -12.17 -16.41 -16.11
N THR A 210 -11.11 -15.71 -16.49
CA THR A 210 -9.73 -15.92 -16.08
C THR A 210 -9.33 -14.83 -15.08
N ILE A 211 -8.17 -14.98 -14.43
CA ILE A 211 -7.62 -13.93 -13.57
C ILE A 211 -7.41 -12.57 -14.27
N PHE A 212 -7.35 -12.55 -15.61
CA PHE A 212 -7.13 -11.35 -16.41
C PHE A 212 -8.42 -10.60 -16.77
N ASN A 213 -9.60 -11.19 -16.56
CA ASN A 213 -10.86 -10.59 -17.02
C ASN A 213 -12.07 -10.74 -16.06
N ILE A 214 -11.87 -11.19 -14.81
CA ILE A 214 -12.91 -11.20 -13.76
C ILE A 214 -13.65 -9.85 -13.65
N ASN A 215 -12.96 -8.73 -13.87
CA ASN A 215 -13.54 -7.40 -13.77
C ASN A 215 -12.90 -6.44 -14.80
N PRO A 216 -13.57 -5.33 -15.18
CA PRO A 216 -12.96 -4.29 -16.02
C PRO A 216 -11.62 -3.74 -15.51
N TRP A 217 -11.34 -3.88 -14.21
CA TRP A 217 -10.09 -3.48 -13.57
C TRP A 217 -9.04 -4.60 -13.47
N SER A 218 -9.28 -5.80 -14.04
CA SER A 218 -8.32 -6.90 -14.02
C SER A 218 -7.05 -6.64 -14.85
N HIS A 219 -7.04 -5.59 -15.69
CA HIS A 219 -5.86 -5.14 -16.43
C HIS A 219 -4.65 -4.83 -15.52
N VAL A 220 -4.89 -4.50 -14.24
CA VAL A 220 -3.81 -4.26 -13.25
C VAL A 220 -2.93 -5.49 -12.99
N VAL A 221 -3.38 -6.68 -13.38
CA VAL A 221 -2.60 -7.92 -13.26
C VAL A 221 -1.42 -7.91 -14.24
N ASN A 222 -1.61 -7.38 -15.45
CA ASN A 222 -0.70 -7.58 -16.59
C ASN A 222 -0.36 -6.33 -17.41
N ASP A 223 -0.91 -5.15 -17.11
CA ASP A 223 -0.53 -3.90 -17.79
C ASP A 223 0.93 -3.51 -17.49
N VAL A 224 1.42 -3.88 -16.30
CA VAL A 224 2.75 -3.54 -15.77
C VAL A 224 3.31 -4.70 -14.93
N GLY A 225 4.63 -4.66 -14.67
CA GLY A 225 5.31 -5.65 -13.83
C GLY A 225 5.72 -6.91 -14.56
N ILE A 226 5.88 -8.00 -13.81
CA ILE A 226 6.42 -9.26 -14.33
C ILE A 226 5.53 -9.93 -15.39
N LEU A 227 4.21 -9.68 -15.34
CA LEU A 227 3.25 -10.20 -16.31
C LEU A 227 3.01 -9.23 -17.49
N GLN A 228 3.80 -8.15 -17.59
CA GLN A 228 3.70 -7.22 -18.70
C GLN A 228 3.88 -7.93 -20.04
N GLY A 229 2.86 -7.84 -20.90
CA GLY A 229 2.84 -8.48 -22.22
C GLY A 229 2.20 -9.86 -22.26
N VAL A 230 1.93 -10.49 -21.11
CA VAL A 230 1.07 -11.67 -21.02
C VAL A 230 -0.37 -11.22 -21.21
N ASN A 231 -1.10 -11.84 -22.13
CA ASN A 231 -2.50 -11.54 -22.40
C ASN A 231 -3.27 -12.84 -22.67
N GLU A 232 -4.58 -12.75 -22.88
CA GLU A 232 -5.47 -13.90 -23.11
C GLU A 232 -4.98 -14.88 -24.20
N SER A 233 -4.27 -14.39 -25.22
CA SER A 233 -3.74 -15.22 -26.32
C SER A 233 -2.32 -15.78 -26.07
N SER A 234 -1.65 -15.36 -25.00
CA SER A 234 -0.36 -15.93 -24.60
C SER A 234 -0.54 -17.39 -24.20
N SER A 235 0.45 -18.22 -24.51
CA SER A 235 0.46 -19.62 -24.05
C SER A 235 0.64 -19.70 -22.53
N THR A 236 0.20 -20.81 -21.95
CA THR A 236 0.42 -21.10 -20.52
C THR A 236 1.92 -21.15 -20.20
N GLN A 237 2.75 -21.66 -21.11
CA GLN A 237 4.21 -21.58 -21.01
C GLN A 237 4.70 -20.14 -20.86
N ALA A 238 4.30 -19.21 -21.73
CA ALA A 238 4.75 -17.82 -21.67
C ALA A 238 4.33 -17.12 -20.36
N PHE A 239 3.15 -17.48 -19.84
CA PHE A 239 2.70 -17.02 -18.52
C PHE A 239 3.58 -17.56 -17.38
N LEU A 240 3.92 -18.86 -17.40
CA LEU A 240 4.77 -19.48 -16.39
C LEU A 240 6.22 -18.98 -16.45
N GLU A 241 6.76 -18.77 -17.66
CA GLU A 241 8.08 -18.15 -17.87
C GLU A 241 8.13 -16.72 -17.30
N ALA A 242 7.04 -15.94 -17.45
CA ALA A 242 6.93 -14.62 -16.84
C ALA A 242 6.92 -14.66 -15.29
N LEU A 243 6.47 -15.77 -14.69
CA LEU A 243 6.57 -16.03 -13.25
C LEU A 243 7.94 -16.58 -12.82
N GLY A 244 8.82 -16.92 -13.76
CA GLY A 244 10.17 -17.40 -13.52
C GLY A 244 10.38 -18.92 -13.69
N VAL A 245 9.40 -19.64 -14.24
CA VAL A 245 9.58 -21.07 -14.58
C VAL A 245 10.46 -21.19 -15.82
N GLU A 246 11.49 -22.03 -15.75
CA GLU A 246 12.32 -22.36 -16.91
C GLU A 246 11.74 -23.58 -17.65
N PHE A 247 11.81 -23.58 -18.98
CA PHE A 247 11.39 -24.70 -19.83
C PHE A 247 12.57 -25.23 -20.66
N ASP A 248 12.66 -26.55 -20.82
CA ASP A 248 13.49 -27.20 -21.85
C ASP A 248 12.56 -27.76 -22.93
N GLY A 249 12.42 -27.03 -24.03
CA GLY A 249 11.35 -27.29 -24.99
C GLY A 249 9.97 -26.99 -24.39
N GLU A 250 9.14 -28.02 -24.27
CA GLU A 250 7.78 -27.95 -23.69
C GLU A 250 7.71 -28.48 -22.25
N GLU A 251 8.83 -28.94 -21.69
CA GLU A 251 8.88 -29.53 -20.34
C GLU A 251 9.38 -28.50 -19.30
N PRO A 252 8.60 -28.21 -18.24
CA PRO A 252 9.02 -27.31 -17.17
C PRO A 252 10.16 -27.94 -16.35
N GLN A 253 11.14 -27.13 -15.97
CA GLN A 253 12.29 -27.59 -15.20
C GLN A 253 12.02 -27.49 -13.69
N PRO A 254 12.45 -28.48 -12.88
CA PRO A 254 12.30 -28.43 -11.43
C PRO A 254 12.87 -27.15 -10.84
N MET A 255 12.11 -26.51 -9.95
CA MET A 255 12.52 -25.29 -9.27
C MET A 255 12.01 -25.25 -7.85
N ASN A 256 12.85 -24.74 -6.94
CA ASN A 256 12.38 -24.34 -5.62
C ASN A 256 11.33 -23.23 -5.75
N VAL A 257 10.55 -23.04 -4.69
CA VAL A 257 9.54 -21.99 -4.68
C VAL A 257 10.15 -20.62 -4.95
N ALA A 258 9.58 -19.92 -5.92
CA ALA A 258 9.78 -18.51 -6.18
C ALA A 258 8.48 -17.77 -5.88
N TYR A 259 8.57 -16.55 -5.37
CA TYR A 259 7.40 -15.74 -5.07
C TYR A 259 7.71 -14.28 -5.25
N GLY A 260 6.66 -13.47 -5.33
CA GLY A 260 6.77 -12.03 -5.42
C GLY A 260 5.42 -11.37 -5.53
N TYR A 261 5.42 -10.19 -6.15
CA TYR A 261 4.23 -9.40 -6.38
C TYR A 261 4.13 -9.02 -7.85
N PHE A 262 2.97 -9.23 -8.46
CA PHE A 262 2.71 -8.82 -9.84
C PHE A 262 2.09 -7.42 -9.92
N GLY A 263 1.80 -6.95 -11.14
CA GLY A 263 1.42 -5.56 -11.38
C GLY A 263 2.57 -4.62 -10.97
N MET A 264 2.26 -3.53 -10.28
CA MET A 264 3.31 -2.64 -9.79
C MET A 264 4.12 -3.15 -8.59
N GLY A 265 3.81 -4.34 -8.04
CA GLY A 265 4.53 -4.88 -6.88
C GLY A 265 3.81 -4.67 -5.54
N GLY A 266 2.49 -4.88 -5.49
CA GLY A 266 1.71 -4.79 -4.24
C GLY A 266 1.76 -3.41 -3.59
N TRP A 267 1.75 -3.34 -2.25
CA TRP A 267 1.84 -2.06 -1.50
C TRP A 267 3.16 -1.33 -1.69
N ASP A 268 4.27 -2.06 -1.80
CA ASP A 268 5.60 -1.48 -1.99
C ASP A 268 5.65 -0.67 -3.29
N GLY A 269 5.19 -1.29 -4.38
CA GLY A 269 5.01 -0.64 -5.68
C GLY A 269 4.15 0.61 -5.62
N ASN A 270 3.01 0.54 -4.94
CA ASN A 270 2.09 1.68 -4.86
C ASN A 270 2.70 2.85 -4.08
N TYR A 271 3.38 2.58 -2.97
CA TYR A 271 4.00 3.64 -2.18
C TYR A 271 5.22 4.20 -2.90
N GLY A 272 6.07 3.37 -3.52
CA GLY A 272 7.15 3.84 -4.37
C GLY A 272 6.66 4.74 -5.51
N ALA A 273 5.48 4.44 -6.08
CA ALA A 273 4.88 5.27 -7.12
C ALA A 273 4.38 6.62 -6.59
N ILE A 274 3.75 6.66 -5.40
CA ILE A 274 3.38 7.91 -4.73
C ILE A 274 4.63 8.74 -4.40
N GLU A 275 5.66 8.11 -3.83
CA GLU A 275 6.93 8.75 -3.48
C GLU A 275 7.60 9.40 -4.69
N GLU A 276 7.69 8.69 -5.82
CA GLU A 276 8.26 9.22 -7.06
C GLU A 276 7.45 10.39 -7.61
N SER A 277 6.12 10.32 -7.52
CA SER A 277 5.25 11.42 -7.98
C SER A 277 5.35 12.70 -7.14
N LEU A 278 5.78 12.58 -5.88
CA LEU A 278 5.98 13.71 -4.98
C LEU A 278 7.35 14.37 -5.18
N ARG A 279 8.36 13.64 -5.65
CA ARG A 279 9.70 14.19 -5.84
C ARG A 279 9.68 15.34 -6.86
N GLY A 280 10.29 16.46 -6.48
CA GLY A 280 10.36 17.69 -7.28
C GLY A 280 9.09 18.55 -7.24
N GLN A 281 8.04 18.14 -6.53
CA GLN A 281 6.85 18.97 -6.31
C GLN A 281 7.13 20.03 -5.23
N ASP A 282 6.46 21.18 -5.37
CA ASP A 282 6.44 22.22 -4.34
C ASP A 282 5.43 21.84 -3.25
N ALA A 283 5.91 21.57 -2.04
CA ALA A 283 5.08 21.17 -0.91
C ALA A 283 4.15 22.29 -0.41
N THR A 284 4.47 23.56 -0.69
CA THR A 284 3.64 24.72 -0.35
C THR A 284 2.42 24.85 -1.26
N GLU A 285 2.50 24.28 -2.47
CA GLU A 285 1.37 24.19 -3.42
C GLU A 285 0.65 22.85 -3.31
N LYS A 286 1.38 21.75 -3.15
CA LYS A 286 0.85 20.38 -3.06
C LYS A 286 0.51 20.04 -1.62
N THR A 287 -0.47 20.70 -1.02
CA THR A 287 -0.82 20.50 0.40
C THR A 287 -1.60 19.21 0.69
N SER A 288 -2.02 18.47 -0.34
CA SER A 288 -2.78 17.22 -0.21
C SER A 288 -2.49 16.24 -1.34
N LEU A 289 -2.56 14.94 -1.02
CA LEU A 289 -2.53 13.88 -2.03
C LEU A 289 -3.88 13.74 -2.75
N ILE A 290 -4.97 14.18 -2.14
CA ILE A 290 -6.29 14.18 -2.74
C ILE A 290 -6.58 15.56 -3.34
N ASP A 291 -7.08 15.56 -4.58
CA ASP A 291 -7.65 16.75 -5.21
C ASP A 291 -9.05 17.04 -4.64
N TRP A 292 -9.08 17.87 -3.61
CA TRP A 292 -10.31 18.32 -2.96
C TRP A 292 -11.13 19.28 -3.82
N SER A 293 -10.65 19.74 -4.98
CA SER A 293 -11.49 20.53 -5.90
C SER A 293 -12.62 19.72 -6.52
N ILE A 294 -12.51 18.38 -6.50
CA ILE A 294 -13.52 17.46 -7.00
C ILE A 294 -14.72 17.45 -6.03
N PRO A 295 -15.94 17.86 -6.46
CA PRO A 295 -17.08 18.06 -5.56
C PRO A 295 -17.49 16.82 -4.77
N ARG A 296 -17.30 15.62 -5.34
CA ARG A 296 -17.60 14.35 -4.65
C ARG A 296 -16.71 14.12 -3.43
N TYR A 297 -15.44 14.54 -3.47
CA TYR A 297 -14.51 14.35 -2.35
C TYR A 297 -14.69 15.46 -1.32
N ALA A 298 -14.81 16.72 -1.76
CA ALA A 298 -15.08 17.86 -0.88
C ALA A 298 -16.36 17.67 -0.06
N GLY A 299 -17.44 17.22 -0.71
CA GLY A 299 -18.74 17.01 -0.04
C GLY A 299 -18.75 15.87 0.99
N ALA A 300 -17.65 15.14 1.13
CA ALA A 300 -17.49 14.08 2.13
C ALA A 300 -16.54 14.45 3.28
N VAL A 301 -16.02 15.68 3.32
CA VAL A 301 -15.33 16.25 4.48
C VAL A 301 -16.34 16.99 5.33
N ASN A 302 -16.39 16.70 6.64
CA ASN A 302 -17.31 17.35 7.57
C ASN A 302 -16.72 18.62 8.19
N GLU A 303 -17.47 19.26 9.09
CA GLU A 303 -17.06 20.51 9.76
C GLU A 303 -15.84 20.34 10.70
N GLU A 304 -15.51 19.11 11.07
CA GLU A 304 -14.35 18.74 11.89
C GLU A 304 -13.14 18.32 11.03
N ASN A 305 -13.18 18.57 9.71
CA ASN A 305 -12.17 18.11 8.74
C ASN A 305 -11.99 16.59 8.70
N ILE A 306 -13.03 15.83 9.02
CA ILE A 306 -13.00 14.37 8.92
C ILE A 306 -13.63 13.93 7.59
N PHE A 307 -12.88 13.15 6.82
CA PHE A 307 -13.33 12.60 5.55
C PHE A 307 -14.08 11.26 5.74
N GLY A 308 -15.31 11.20 5.21
CA GLY A 308 -16.01 9.95 4.94
C GLY A 308 -16.70 9.28 6.13
N VAL A 309 -16.90 10.01 7.23
CA VAL A 309 -17.62 9.51 8.42
C VAL A 309 -19.13 9.74 8.34
N ASP A 310 -19.58 10.88 7.82
CA ASP A 310 -20.99 11.31 7.82
C ASP A 310 -21.73 10.97 6.53
N VAL A 311 -21.00 10.59 5.48
CA VAL A 311 -21.55 10.21 4.18
C VAL A 311 -20.83 8.97 3.66
N GLU A 312 -21.49 8.24 2.76
CA GLU A 312 -20.84 7.17 2.01
C GLU A 312 -19.79 7.77 1.07
N SER A 313 -18.57 7.91 1.58
CA SER A 313 -17.42 8.28 0.76
C SER A 313 -16.95 7.05 -0.01
N GLY A 314 -16.96 7.13 -1.35
CA GLY A 314 -16.24 6.14 -2.16
C GLY A 314 -14.73 6.19 -1.89
N ALA A 315 -13.97 5.23 -2.44
CA ALA A 315 -12.51 5.31 -2.42
C ALA A 315 -12.04 6.64 -3.05
N THR A 316 -11.30 7.46 -2.31
CA THR A 316 -10.68 8.70 -2.82
C THR A 316 -9.59 8.33 -3.81
N ARG A 317 -9.67 8.92 -5.01
CA ARG A 317 -8.68 8.75 -6.07
C ARG A 317 -8.01 10.09 -6.29
N THR A 318 -6.70 10.22 -6.07
CA THR A 318 -5.75 11.13 -6.78
C THR A 318 -4.32 11.14 -6.17
N VAL A 319 -3.39 11.80 -6.89
CA VAL A 319 -1.91 11.67 -7.03
C VAL A 319 -1.48 10.68 -8.11
N GLN A 320 -2.14 9.54 -8.24
CA GLN A 320 -2.05 8.69 -9.43
C GLN A 320 -3.45 8.33 -9.91
N ASN A 321 -3.62 8.04 -11.20
CA ASN A 321 -4.85 7.41 -11.68
C ASN A 321 -4.92 6.03 -11.02
N SER A 322 -5.53 5.97 -9.84
CA SER A 322 -5.34 4.96 -8.80
C SER A 322 -5.85 3.57 -9.17
N ILE A 323 -6.18 3.37 -10.44
CA ILE A 323 -6.77 2.15 -10.96
C ILE A 323 -5.88 1.60 -12.05
N ASP A 324 -5.40 2.45 -12.96
CA ASP A 324 -4.46 2.04 -14.01
C ASP A 324 -3.02 1.91 -13.47
N GLY A 325 -2.70 2.65 -12.41
CA GLY A 325 -1.38 2.67 -11.78
C GLY A 325 -1.40 2.15 -10.36
N ILE A 326 -2.29 1.22 -10.01
CA ILE A 326 -2.19 0.50 -8.74
C ILE A 326 -2.32 -0.98 -9.05
N SER A 327 -1.47 -1.82 -8.46
CA SER A 327 -1.47 -3.31 -8.50
C SER A 327 -2.74 -3.95 -7.94
N GLY A 328 -3.88 -3.27 -8.07
CA GLY A 328 -5.17 -3.65 -7.55
C GLY A 328 -5.31 -3.52 -6.03
N ALA A 329 -4.31 -3.01 -5.29
CA ALA A 329 -4.53 -2.57 -3.92
C ALA A 329 -5.41 -1.31 -3.92
N THR A 330 -6.57 -1.30 -3.28
CA THR A 330 -7.28 -0.02 -3.15
C THR A 330 -6.56 0.79 -2.06
N THR A 331 -5.52 1.56 -2.42
CA THR A 331 -4.91 2.51 -1.50
C THR A 331 -5.97 3.55 -1.17
N ARG A 332 -6.45 3.55 0.07
CA ARG A 332 -7.38 4.59 0.52
C ARG A 332 -6.60 5.87 0.76
N MET A 333 -6.35 6.63 -0.31
CA MET A 333 -5.51 7.84 -0.29
C MET A 333 -5.82 8.83 0.83
N SER A 334 -7.00 8.77 1.45
CA SER A 334 -7.36 9.61 2.59
C SER A 334 -6.40 9.48 3.77
N ARG A 335 -6.01 8.27 4.18
CA ARG A 335 -5.09 8.08 5.33
C ARG A 335 -3.65 8.42 4.96
N GLU A 336 -3.20 8.07 3.75
CA GLU A 336 -1.88 8.49 3.25
C GLU A 336 -1.81 10.02 3.10
N SER A 337 -2.92 10.65 2.70
CA SER A 337 -3.01 12.12 2.63
C SER A 337 -2.98 12.75 4.01
N THR A 338 -3.57 12.13 5.03
CA THR A 338 -3.48 12.61 6.42
C THR A 338 -2.04 12.54 6.93
N SER A 339 -1.34 11.42 6.74
CA SER A 339 0.07 11.32 7.16
C SER A 339 0.97 12.29 6.40
N TYR A 340 0.73 12.49 5.10
CA TYR A 340 1.43 13.51 4.29
C TYR A 340 1.17 14.93 4.78
N GLN A 341 -0.09 15.32 4.99
CA GLN A 341 -0.46 16.63 5.52
C GLN A 341 0.21 16.90 6.87
N ARG A 342 0.30 15.90 7.75
CA ARG A 342 1.01 16.05 9.04
C ARG A 342 2.52 16.20 8.91
N ALA A 343 3.13 15.63 7.87
CA ALA A 343 4.53 15.94 7.56
C ALA A 343 4.67 17.42 7.14
N LEU A 344 3.67 18.00 6.48
CA LEU A 344 3.63 19.43 6.16
C LEU A 344 3.34 20.32 7.37
N VAL A 345 2.53 19.85 8.33
CA VAL A 345 2.35 20.52 9.64
C VAL A 345 3.69 20.62 10.36
N GLU A 346 4.45 19.54 10.40
CA GLU A 346 5.77 19.53 11.05
C GLU A 346 6.81 20.37 10.29
N ALA A 347 6.61 20.59 8.99
CA ALA A 347 7.37 21.55 8.20
C ALA A 347 6.95 23.02 8.40
N GLY A 348 5.86 23.28 9.14
CA GLY A 348 5.28 24.61 9.32
C GLY A 348 4.62 25.18 8.06
N ILE A 349 4.25 24.32 7.10
CA ILE A 349 3.64 24.71 5.82
C ILE A 349 2.11 24.87 5.96
N ILE A 350 1.46 23.99 6.73
CA ILE A 350 0.03 24.06 7.07
C ILE A 350 -0.15 23.91 8.58
N ASN A 351 -1.36 24.17 9.10
CA ASN A 351 -1.67 23.96 10.51
C ASN A 351 -2.38 22.61 10.72
N GLU A 352 -2.32 22.05 11.94
CA GLU A 352 -3.04 20.80 12.27
C GLU A 352 -4.56 20.95 12.08
N GLU A 353 -5.12 22.16 12.28
CA GLU A 353 -6.53 22.43 12.02
C GLU A 353 -6.92 22.34 10.54
N ASP A 354 -5.97 22.46 9.62
CA ASP A 354 -6.18 22.32 8.17
C ASP A 354 -6.09 20.86 7.71
N VAL A 355 -5.64 19.94 8.58
CA VAL A 355 -5.46 18.53 8.23
C VAL A 355 -6.81 17.86 8.04
N ILE A 356 -7.03 17.30 6.85
CA ILE A 356 -8.17 16.43 6.60
C ILE A 356 -7.84 15.02 7.08
N VAL A 357 -8.53 14.57 8.13
CA VAL A 357 -8.36 13.25 8.73
C VAL A 357 -9.15 12.21 7.93
N GLY A 358 -8.42 11.30 7.31
CA GLY A 358 -8.95 10.24 6.46
C GLY A 358 -9.42 9.02 7.24
N ARG A 359 -10.33 8.26 6.63
CA ARG A 359 -10.62 6.89 7.09
C ARG A 359 -9.42 5.98 6.84
N PHE A 360 -9.06 5.22 7.87
CA PHE A 360 -8.03 4.19 7.81
C PHE A 360 -8.52 2.92 7.08
#